data_AF-A0A2E7SRS5-F1
#
_entry.id   AF-A0A2E7SRS5-F1
#
_cell.length_a   1.000
_cell.length_b   1.000
_cell.length_c   1.000
_cell.angle_alpha   90.00
_cell.angle_beta   90.00
_cell.angle_gamma   90.00
#
_symmetry.space_group_name_H-M   'P 1'
#
loop_
_entity.id
_entity.type
_entity.pdbx_description
1 polymer ?
#
loop_
_entity_poly.entity_id
_entity_poly.type
_entity_poly.pdbx_seq_one_letter_code
_entity_poly.pdbx_strand_id
1 'polypeptide(L)'
;RVPVGIVAAITPFNFPLNLVAHKVGPAIAAGNAVLIKPATDTPLSALKLVEILLEAGLPAEAIACVTGPGSSIGAAICAEDRIRKISFTGSAEVGKAICAAAGLKRVTMELGSNSPLIVLDDADLEKVATATVATGFANAGQVCISCQRVIATGGIHDDLLDALQPRVSALTAGDQLNESTNVGPLVRASDAARVADWVRDATGNGARLLCGGEREGAVMQPALLADVRPDMRLSCDELFGPAVGVTRAANVDEAIALANDTNYGLSAGIFTENLDAALRFAHEVESGNLHINWGPMWRADFMPYGGLKGSGLGKEGPKYAIEEMTETKMVVIHSNA
;
A
#
# COMPACT_ATOMS: atom_id res chain seq x y z
N ARG A 1 -10.94 -9.75 27.04
CA ARG A 1 -11.42 -9.76 25.65
C ARG A 1 -11.63 -11.21 25.23
N VAL A 2 -12.43 -11.47 24.20
CA VAL A 2 -12.67 -12.81 23.65
C VAL A 2 -12.40 -12.80 22.14
N PRO A 3 -11.97 -13.91 21.52
CA PRO A 3 -11.80 -13.98 20.06
C PRO A 3 -13.13 -13.73 19.34
N VAL A 4 -13.06 -13.21 18.12
CA VAL A 4 -14.25 -13.06 17.27
C VAL A 4 -14.73 -14.40 16.70
N GLY A 5 -13.86 -15.43 16.63
CA GLY A 5 -14.18 -16.76 16.12
C GLY A 5 -13.30 -17.11 14.91
N ILE A 6 -13.91 -17.25 13.73
CA ILE A 6 -13.17 -17.50 12.48
C ILE A 6 -12.87 -16.17 11.76
N VAL A 7 -11.59 -15.95 11.45
CA VAL A 7 -11.09 -14.82 10.66
C VAL A 7 -10.78 -15.31 9.24
N ALA A 8 -11.40 -14.69 8.23
CA ALA A 8 -10.99 -14.84 6.85
C ALA A 8 -9.87 -13.84 6.52
N ALA A 9 -8.66 -14.34 6.30
CA ALA A 9 -7.49 -13.57 5.89
C ALA A 9 -7.33 -13.64 4.37
N ILE A 10 -7.71 -12.58 3.67
CA ILE A 10 -7.65 -12.48 2.20
C ILE A 10 -6.52 -11.52 1.84
N THR A 11 -5.50 -11.99 1.09
CA THR A 11 -4.22 -11.28 0.92
C THR A 11 -3.85 -11.03 -0.54
N PRO A 12 -3.03 -9.99 -0.82
CA PRO A 12 -2.67 -9.57 -2.16
C PRO A 12 -1.41 -10.30 -2.62
N PHE A 13 -0.99 -10.02 -3.85
CA PHE A 13 0.14 -10.73 -4.44
C PHE A 13 1.51 -10.15 -4.07
N ASN A 14 1.59 -8.86 -3.76
CA ASN A 14 2.84 -8.09 -3.79
C ASN A 14 3.75 -8.33 -2.58
N PHE A 15 3.19 -8.70 -1.43
CA PHE A 15 3.94 -9.16 -0.26
C PHE A 15 3.30 -10.46 0.28
N PRO A 16 3.45 -11.57 -0.46
CA PRO A 16 2.60 -12.76 -0.31
C PRO A 16 2.88 -13.55 0.98
N LEU A 17 4.01 -13.32 1.63
CA LEU A 17 4.30 -13.84 2.96
C LEU A 17 3.99 -12.82 4.05
N ASN A 18 4.53 -11.60 3.93
CA ASN A 18 4.46 -10.62 5.02
C ASN A 18 3.02 -10.20 5.34
N LEU A 19 2.20 -9.92 4.32
CA LEU A 19 0.80 -9.51 4.54
C LEU A 19 -0.11 -10.68 4.96
N VAL A 20 0.31 -11.92 4.74
CA VAL A 20 -0.34 -13.09 5.37
C VAL A 20 0.01 -13.13 6.86
N ALA A 21 1.28 -12.94 7.21
CA ALA A 21 1.72 -12.93 8.60
C ALA A 21 1.05 -11.83 9.43
N HIS A 22 0.86 -10.62 8.86
CA HIS A 22 0.13 -9.52 9.50
C HIS A 22 -1.34 -9.81 9.83
N LYS A 23 -1.92 -10.86 9.23
CA LYS A 23 -3.29 -11.28 9.52
C LYS A 23 -3.33 -12.55 10.37
N VAL A 24 -2.55 -13.56 9.99
CA VAL A 24 -2.52 -14.87 10.63
C VAL A 24 -1.92 -14.79 12.04
N GLY A 25 -0.78 -14.10 12.18
CA GLY A 25 -0.10 -13.94 13.47
C GLY A 25 -1.00 -13.35 14.56
N PRO A 26 -1.56 -12.14 14.39
CA PRO A 26 -2.45 -11.55 15.39
C PRO A 26 -3.76 -12.32 15.55
N ALA A 27 -4.29 -12.99 14.51
CA ALA A 27 -5.50 -13.79 14.65
C ALA A 27 -5.30 -14.98 15.59
N ILE A 28 -4.20 -15.73 15.40
CA ILE A 28 -3.81 -16.83 16.28
C ILE A 28 -3.51 -16.31 17.69
N ALA A 29 -2.74 -15.22 17.82
CA ALA A 29 -2.42 -14.63 19.11
C ALA A 29 -3.67 -14.16 19.89
N ALA A 30 -4.72 -13.74 19.17
CA ALA A 30 -6.02 -13.38 19.72
C ALA A 30 -6.92 -14.60 20.07
N GLY A 31 -6.50 -15.82 19.72
CA GLY A 31 -7.25 -17.06 19.95
C GLY A 31 -8.31 -17.37 18.89
N ASN A 32 -8.16 -16.83 17.67
CA ASN A 32 -9.07 -17.10 16.55
C ASN A 32 -8.57 -18.27 15.69
N ALA A 33 -9.51 -18.96 15.04
CA ALA A 33 -9.19 -19.81 13.89
C ALA A 33 -9.09 -18.96 12.61
N VAL A 34 -8.30 -19.39 11.64
CA VAL A 34 -8.00 -18.60 10.43
C VAL A 34 -8.26 -19.40 9.16
N LEU A 35 -9.06 -18.81 8.27
CA LEU A 35 -9.18 -19.23 6.87
C LEU A 35 -8.37 -18.27 6.00
N ILE A 36 -7.31 -18.76 5.36
CA ILE A 36 -6.47 -17.97 4.47
C ILE A 36 -6.93 -18.18 3.03
N LYS A 37 -7.09 -17.07 2.30
CA LYS A 37 -7.26 -17.05 0.85
C LYS A 37 -6.21 -16.12 0.23
N PRO A 38 -5.05 -16.64 -0.20
CA PRO A 38 -4.03 -15.82 -0.86
C PRO A 38 -4.46 -15.41 -2.27
N ALA A 39 -3.75 -14.42 -2.82
CA ALA A 39 -3.84 -14.08 -4.23
C ALA A 39 -3.52 -15.30 -5.12
N THR A 40 -4.19 -15.40 -6.26
CA THR A 40 -4.06 -16.55 -7.17
C THR A 40 -2.66 -16.68 -7.79
N ASP A 41 -1.96 -15.56 -7.97
CA ASP A 41 -0.62 -15.53 -8.59
C ASP A 41 0.50 -15.94 -7.62
N THR A 42 0.28 -15.83 -6.31
CA THR A 42 1.32 -16.06 -5.29
C THR A 42 0.86 -16.94 -4.10
N PRO A 43 0.17 -18.08 -4.33
CA PRO A 43 -0.40 -18.88 -3.25
C PRO A 43 0.66 -19.66 -2.46
N LEU A 44 1.82 -19.94 -3.06
CA LEU A 44 2.80 -20.88 -2.52
C LEU A 44 3.39 -20.41 -1.17
N SER A 45 3.61 -19.10 -0.99
CA SER A 45 4.11 -18.56 0.28
C SER A 45 3.15 -18.81 1.44
N ALA A 46 1.84 -18.63 1.22
CA ALA A 46 0.83 -18.87 2.23
C ALA A 46 0.69 -20.37 2.56
N LEU A 47 0.74 -21.23 1.55
CA LEU A 47 0.74 -22.69 1.74
C LEU A 47 1.94 -23.14 2.56
N LYS A 48 3.14 -22.63 2.25
CA LYS A 48 4.35 -22.99 3.00
C LYS A 48 4.31 -22.49 4.45
N LEU A 49 3.75 -21.30 4.69
CA LEU A 49 3.54 -20.81 6.05
C LEU A 49 2.61 -21.74 6.86
N VAL A 50 1.53 -22.24 6.26
CA VAL A 50 0.61 -23.17 6.93
C VAL A 50 1.32 -24.47 7.30
N GLU A 51 2.11 -25.05 6.39
CA GLU A 51 2.93 -26.24 6.66
C GLU A 51 3.83 -26.02 7.89
N ILE A 52 4.57 -24.91 7.91
CA ILE A 52 5.48 -24.55 9.02
C ILE A 52 4.71 -24.37 10.34
N LEU A 53 3.54 -23.73 10.31
CA LEU A 53 2.73 -23.53 11.52
C LEU A 53 2.21 -24.85 12.09
N LEU A 54 1.80 -25.79 11.23
CA LEU A 54 1.37 -27.13 11.64
C LEU A 54 2.54 -27.93 12.20
N GLU A 55 3.72 -27.88 11.56
CA GLU A 55 4.95 -28.48 12.08
C GLU A 55 5.36 -27.91 13.45
N ALA A 56 5.13 -26.61 13.66
CA ALA A 56 5.36 -25.94 14.94
C ALA A 56 4.33 -26.28 16.03
N GLY A 57 3.30 -27.08 15.72
CA GLY A 57 2.30 -27.56 16.67
C GLY A 57 1.03 -26.72 16.77
N LEU A 58 0.75 -25.84 15.81
CA LEU A 58 -0.57 -25.20 15.71
C LEU A 58 -1.64 -26.27 15.47
N PRO A 59 -2.77 -26.28 16.22
CA PRO A 59 -3.84 -27.24 15.99
C PRO A 59 -4.35 -27.19 14.55
N ALA A 60 -4.54 -28.35 13.91
CA ALA A 60 -4.96 -28.42 12.51
C ALA A 60 -6.36 -27.81 12.29
N GLU A 61 -7.20 -27.79 13.32
CA GLU A 61 -8.52 -27.18 13.32
C GLU A 61 -8.48 -25.64 13.37
N ALA A 62 -7.32 -25.05 13.74
CA ALA A 62 -7.16 -23.61 13.90
C ALA A 62 -6.76 -22.89 12.60
N ILE A 63 -6.36 -23.61 11.55
CA ILE A 63 -5.90 -23.00 10.29
C ILE A 63 -6.33 -23.80 9.06
N ALA A 64 -6.80 -23.08 8.04
CA ALA A 64 -7.02 -23.63 6.72
C ALA A 64 -6.54 -22.62 5.65
N CYS A 65 -6.05 -23.12 4.53
CA CYS A 65 -5.66 -22.30 3.38
C CYS A 65 -6.34 -22.83 2.12
N VAL A 66 -7.10 -21.96 1.44
CA VAL A 66 -7.85 -22.31 0.24
C VAL A 66 -7.37 -21.43 -0.92
N THR A 67 -6.89 -22.08 -1.97
CA THR A 67 -6.40 -21.43 -3.18
C THR A 67 -7.45 -21.48 -4.28
N GLY A 68 -7.48 -20.45 -5.12
CA GLY A 68 -8.39 -20.35 -6.25
C GLY A 68 -8.74 -18.90 -6.59
N PRO A 69 -9.35 -18.67 -7.76
CA PRO A 69 -9.74 -17.33 -8.21
C PRO A 69 -10.64 -16.61 -7.19
N GLY A 70 -10.42 -15.30 -6.98
CA GLY A 70 -11.32 -14.47 -6.17
C GLY A 70 -12.76 -14.51 -6.67
N SER A 71 -12.93 -14.53 -7.98
CA SER A 71 -14.23 -14.58 -8.67
C SER A 71 -15.02 -15.87 -8.43
N SER A 72 -14.37 -16.99 -8.09
CA SER A 72 -15.05 -18.26 -7.86
C SER A 72 -15.36 -18.52 -6.38
N ILE A 73 -14.40 -18.27 -5.48
CA ILE A 73 -14.54 -18.63 -4.06
C ILE A 73 -14.70 -17.43 -3.11
N GLY A 74 -14.39 -16.21 -3.56
CA GLY A 74 -14.37 -15.03 -2.70
C GLY A 74 -15.76 -14.69 -2.14
N ALA A 75 -16.79 -14.69 -2.98
CA ALA A 75 -18.16 -14.37 -2.57
C ALA A 75 -18.69 -15.37 -1.53
N ALA A 76 -18.45 -16.67 -1.74
CA ALA A 76 -18.84 -17.72 -0.80
C ALA A 76 -18.18 -17.54 0.57
N ILE A 77 -16.88 -17.22 0.61
CA ILE A 77 -16.15 -16.93 1.84
C ILE A 77 -16.75 -15.70 2.55
N CYS A 78 -17.07 -14.63 1.82
CA CYS A 78 -17.60 -13.41 2.43
C CYS A 78 -19.03 -13.60 2.98
N ALA A 79 -19.84 -14.44 2.32
CA ALA A 79 -21.21 -14.72 2.71
C ALA A 79 -21.33 -15.70 3.90
N GLU A 80 -20.36 -16.60 4.10
CA GLU A 80 -20.41 -17.64 5.14
C GLU A 80 -20.56 -17.09 6.58
N ASP A 81 -21.63 -17.46 7.27
CA ASP A 81 -22.03 -16.90 8.57
C ASP A 81 -21.12 -17.30 9.75
N ARG A 82 -20.41 -18.42 9.63
CA ARG A 82 -19.44 -18.87 10.64
C ARG A 82 -18.19 -17.97 10.68
N ILE A 83 -17.86 -17.30 9.58
CA ILE A 83 -16.80 -16.29 9.55
C ILE A 83 -17.32 -15.04 10.24
N ARG A 84 -16.62 -14.58 11.28
CA ARG A 84 -17.04 -13.41 12.07
C ARG A 84 -16.21 -12.16 11.79
N LYS A 85 -15.07 -12.33 11.11
CA LYS A 85 -14.25 -11.22 10.64
C LYS A 85 -13.62 -11.51 9.29
N ILE A 86 -13.59 -10.49 8.43
CA ILE A 86 -12.82 -10.50 7.19
C ILE A 86 -11.70 -9.46 7.34
N SER A 87 -10.46 -9.90 7.16
CA SER A 87 -9.30 -9.02 7.02
C SER A 87 -8.80 -9.12 5.59
N PHE A 88 -8.97 -8.05 4.82
CA PHE A 88 -8.68 -8.01 3.40
C PHE A 88 -7.60 -6.97 3.11
N THR A 89 -6.67 -7.33 2.23
CA THR A 89 -5.77 -6.36 1.60
C THR A 89 -5.82 -6.55 0.08
N GLY A 90 -6.07 -5.47 -0.65
CA GLY A 90 -6.20 -5.50 -2.12
C GLY A 90 -6.84 -4.23 -2.68
N SER A 91 -7.48 -4.31 -3.85
CA SER A 91 -8.03 -3.11 -4.50
C SER A 91 -9.28 -2.56 -3.79
N ALA A 92 -9.49 -1.25 -3.90
CA ALA A 92 -10.65 -0.59 -3.29
C ALA A 92 -11.99 -1.08 -3.85
N GLU A 93 -12.03 -1.43 -5.14
CA GLU A 93 -13.22 -2.02 -5.79
C GLU A 93 -13.63 -3.34 -5.13
N VAL A 94 -12.68 -4.25 -4.94
CA VAL A 94 -12.93 -5.55 -4.28
C VAL A 94 -13.29 -5.34 -2.81
N GLY A 95 -12.62 -4.41 -2.12
CA GLY A 95 -12.95 -4.05 -0.74
C GLY A 95 -14.41 -3.61 -0.58
N LYS A 96 -14.91 -2.75 -1.48
CA LYS A 96 -16.32 -2.32 -1.49
C LYS A 96 -17.28 -3.51 -1.69
N ALA A 97 -16.97 -4.41 -2.62
CA ALA A 97 -17.77 -5.61 -2.84
C ALA A 97 -17.80 -6.54 -1.62
N ILE A 98 -16.67 -6.70 -0.93
CA ILE A 98 -16.59 -7.47 0.32
C ILE A 98 -17.44 -6.81 1.41
N CYS A 99 -17.32 -5.50 1.60
CA CYS A 99 -18.15 -4.77 2.59
C CYS A 99 -19.65 -4.97 2.34
N ALA A 100 -20.09 -4.93 1.07
CA ALA A 100 -21.49 -5.16 0.72
C ALA A 100 -21.96 -6.59 1.03
N ALA A 101 -21.08 -7.59 0.90
CA ALA A 101 -21.38 -8.99 1.17
C ALA A 101 -21.17 -9.42 2.64
N ALA A 102 -20.44 -8.64 3.44
CA ALA A 102 -19.98 -9.04 4.77
C ALA A 102 -21.12 -9.21 5.79
N GLY A 103 -22.25 -8.52 5.61
CA GLY A 103 -23.33 -8.51 6.61
C GLY A 103 -22.85 -7.94 7.95
N LEU A 104 -23.17 -8.61 9.06
CA LEU A 104 -22.78 -8.18 10.43
C LEU A 104 -21.37 -8.62 10.85
N LYS A 105 -20.51 -9.00 9.90
CA LYS A 105 -19.12 -9.38 10.17
C LYS A 105 -18.28 -8.13 10.42
N ARG A 106 -17.25 -8.23 11.27
CA ARG A 106 -16.23 -7.18 11.34
C ARG A 106 -15.40 -7.20 10.06
N VAL A 107 -15.03 -6.04 9.56
CA VAL A 107 -14.16 -5.92 8.38
C VAL A 107 -12.96 -5.03 8.70
N THR A 108 -11.77 -5.48 8.29
CA THR A 108 -10.57 -4.62 8.21
C THR A 108 -10.12 -4.62 6.77
N MET A 109 -9.89 -3.43 6.23
CA MET A 109 -9.60 -3.20 4.82
C MET A 109 -8.31 -2.40 4.72
N GLU A 110 -7.32 -2.98 4.04
CA GLU A 110 -6.10 -2.28 3.61
C GLU A 110 -6.15 -2.18 2.09
N LEU A 111 -6.46 -0.99 1.57
CA LEU A 111 -6.80 -0.79 0.16
C LEU A 111 -5.72 0.04 -0.57
N GLY A 112 -6.02 0.45 -1.79
CA GLY A 112 -5.07 1.16 -2.65
C GLY A 112 -4.63 2.53 -2.12
N SER A 113 -3.62 3.09 -2.76
CA SER A 113 -3.11 4.44 -2.52
C SER A 113 -2.61 5.12 -3.80
N ASN A 114 -2.24 6.39 -3.69
CA ASN A 114 -1.40 7.12 -4.64
C ASN A 114 -0.48 8.08 -3.87
N SER A 115 0.34 7.50 -2.98
CA SER A 115 0.98 8.21 -1.87
C SER A 115 1.78 9.45 -2.33
N PRO A 116 1.48 10.64 -1.79
CA PRO A 116 2.20 11.87 -2.11
C PRO A 116 3.47 12.03 -1.28
N LEU A 117 4.47 12.67 -1.88
CA LEU A 117 5.68 13.17 -1.24
C LEU A 117 5.81 14.67 -1.51
N ILE A 118 5.54 15.49 -0.49
CA ILE A 118 5.70 16.93 -0.56
C ILE A 118 7.19 17.28 -0.37
N VAL A 119 7.70 18.19 -1.18
CA VAL A 119 9.09 18.67 -1.11
C VAL A 119 9.07 20.19 -1.11
N LEU A 120 9.47 20.81 0.00
CA LEU A 120 9.51 22.26 0.13
C LEU A 120 10.89 22.82 -0.27
N ASP A 121 10.96 24.12 -0.54
CA ASP A 121 12.17 24.79 -1.06
C ASP A 121 13.38 24.71 -0.10
N ASP A 122 13.15 24.45 1.18
CA ASP A 122 14.18 24.28 2.21
C ASP A 122 14.63 22.82 2.40
N ALA A 123 14.09 21.88 1.62
CA ALA A 123 14.41 20.47 1.72
C ALA A 123 15.85 20.15 1.25
N ASP A 124 16.45 19.16 1.91
CA ASP A 124 17.71 18.56 1.48
C ASP A 124 17.49 17.70 0.22
N LEU A 125 17.94 18.24 -0.92
CA LEU A 125 17.77 17.64 -2.25
C LEU A 125 18.30 16.20 -2.36
N GLU A 126 19.44 15.92 -1.73
CA GLU A 126 20.09 14.61 -1.78
C GLU A 126 19.28 13.55 -1.01
N LYS A 127 18.72 13.93 0.14
CA LYS A 127 17.81 13.07 0.91
C LYS A 127 16.51 12.82 0.15
N VAL A 128 15.93 13.87 -0.45
CA VAL A 128 14.70 13.77 -1.23
C VAL A 128 14.90 12.82 -2.41
N ALA A 129 15.97 12.99 -3.19
CA ALA A 129 16.23 12.17 -4.36
C ALA A 129 16.46 10.70 -3.98
N THR A 130 17.23 10.45 -2.92
CA THR A 130 17.46 9.10 -2.38
C THR A 130 16.16 8.43 -1.92
N ALA A 131 15.34 9.14 -1.14
CA ALA A 131 14.07 8.61 -0.65
C ALA A 131 13.06 8.38 -1.78
N THR A 132 12.96 9.28 -2.75
CA THR A 132 12.06 9.14 -3.90
C THR A 132 12.39 7.89 -4.70
N VAL A 133 13.68 7.65 -4.99
CA VAL A 133 14.12 6.45 -5.73
C VAL A 133 13.81 5.18 -4.94
N ALA A 134 14.18 5.15 -3.66
CA ALA A 134 13.97 3.98 -2.81
C ALA A 134 12.48 3.65 -2.63
N THR A 135 11.61 4.66 -2.54
CA THR A 135 10.19 4.47 -2.24
C THR A 135 9.28 4.45 -3.48
N GLY A 136 9.72 4.95 -4.62
CA GLY A 136 8.96 4.96 -5.87
C GLY A 136 9.14 3.72 -6.74
N PHE A 137 10.30 3.04 -6.63
CA PHE A 137 10.66 1.98 -7.57
C PHE A 137 10.92 0.61 -6.92
N ALA A 138 10.95 0.52 -5.58
CA ALA A 138 11.07 -0.77 -4.90
C ALA A 138 9.92 -1.72 -5.29
N ASN A 139 10.24 -3.00 -5.49
CA ASN A 139 9.30 -4.01 -5.98
C ASN A 139 8.58 -3.59 -7.28
N ALA A 140 9.26 -2.87 -8.16
CA ALA A 140 8.69 -2.27 -9.37
C ALA A 140 7.46 -1.38 -9.10
N GLY A 141 7.48 -0.64 -7.99
CA GLY A 141 6.35 0.21 -7.58
C GLY A 141 5.10 -0.55 -7.16
N GLN A 142 5.15 -1.88 -7.05
CA GLN A 142 4.03 -2.74 -6.61
C GLN A 142 3.94 -2.75 -5.08
N VAL A 143 3.86 -1.57 -4.49
CA VAL A 143 3.76 -1.37 -3.05
C VAL A 143 2.64 -0.36 -2.81
N CYS A 144 1.66 -0.72 -1.98
CA CYS A 144 0.49 0.14 -1.71
C CYS A 144 0.88 1.51 -1.13
N ILE A 145 2.07 1.67 -0.58
CA ILE A 145 2.59 2.94 -0.04
C ILE A 145 3.78 3.47 -0.86
N SER A 146 3.90 3.06 -2.13
CA SER A 146 4.93 3.56 -3.03
C SER A 146 4.76 5.05 -3.29
N CYS A 147 5.88 5.79 -3.34
CA CYS A 147 5.89 7.18 -3.76
C CYS A 147 5.53 7.23 -5.25
N GLN A 148 4.32 7.68 -5.57
CA GLN A 148 3.87 7.81 -6.95
C GLN A 148 3.81 9.29 -7.37
N ARG A 149 3.49 10.18 -6.43
CA ARG A 149 3.28 11.61 -6.66
C ARG A 149 4.30 12.41 -5.85
N VAL A 150 5.20 13.09 -6.52
CA VAL A 150 6.06 14.10 -5.89
C VAL A 150 5.45 15.46 -6.13
N ILE A 151 5.28 16.24 -5.08
CA ILE A 151 4.70 17.59 -5.14
C ILE A 151 5.76 18.55 -4.62
N ALA A 152 6.42 19.28 -5.53
CA ALA A 152 7.56 20.13 -5.20
C ALA A 152 7.20 21.61 -5.32
N THR A 153 7.63 22.43 -4.37
CA THR A 153 7.48 23.89 -4.47
C THR A 153 8.40 24.47 -5.54
N GLY A 154 8.08 25.70 -5.97
CA GLY A 154 8.66 26.30 -7.15
C GLY A 154 10.19 26.46 -7.15
N GLY A 155 10.79 26.75 -6.00
CA GLY A 155 12.23 27.00 -5.88
C GLY A 155 13.10 25.75 -6.05
N ILE A 156 12.62 24.58 -5.62
CA ILE A 156 13.37 23.31 -5.67
C ILE A 156 12.99 22.40 -6.84
N HIS A 157 11.85 22.65 -7.50
CA HIS A 157 11.28 21.72 -8.49
C HIS A 157 12.26 21.29 -9.59
N ASP A 158 12.94 22.23 -10.24
CA ASP A 158 13.79 21.90 -11.40
C ASP A 158 15.10 21.24 -10.95
N ASP A 159 15.70 21.72 -9.87
CA ASP A 159 16.87 21.08 -9.25
C ASP A 159 16.55 19.64 -8.81
N LEU A 160 15.32 19.39 -8.34
CA LEU A 160 14.86 18.05 -7.98
C LEU A 160 14.75 17.13 -9.19
N LEU A 161 14.24 17.62 -10.32
CA LEU A 161 14.19 16.83 -11.55
C LEU A 161 15.61 16.48 -12.03
N ASP A 162 16.52 17.45 -12.01
CA ASP A 162 17.92 17.28 -12.41
C ASP A 162 18.65 16.28 -11.49
N ALA A 163 18.32 16.24 -10.19
CA ALA A 163 18.86 15.28 -9.24
C ALA A 163 18.24 13.87 -9.39
N LEU A 164 16.96 13.77 -9.72
CA LEU A 164 16.23 12.50 -9.84
C LEU A 164 16.53 11.76 -11.14
N GLN A 165 16.54 12.46 -12.28
CA GLN A 165 16.68 11.85 -13.60
C GLN A 165 17.87 10.90 -13.73
N PRO A 166 19.12 11.26 -13.35
CA PRO A 166 20.25 10.35 -13.47
C PRO A 166 20.14 9.13 -12.54
N ARG A 167 19.52 9.29 -11.35
CA ARG A 167 19.35 8.18 -10.39
C ARG A 167 18.31 7.19 -10.85
N VAL A 168 17.19 7.66 -11.38
CA VAL A 168 16.14 6.80 -11.95
C VAL A 168 16.67 6.09 -13.19
N SER A 169 17.41 6.79 -14.06
CA SER A 169 18.01 6.19 -15.26
C SER A 169 19.08 5.15 -14.96
N ALA A 170 19.69 5.20 -13.77
CA ALA A 170 20.68 4.22 -13.33
C ALA A 170 20.05 2.91 -12.80
N LEU A 171 18.74 2.88 -12.55
CA LEU A 171 18.05 1.68 -12.10
C LEU A 171 17.99 0.65 -13.23
N THR A 172 18.54 -0.53 -12.96
CA THR A 172 18.44 -1.67 -13.89
C THR A 172 17.09 -2.36 -13.71
N ALA A 173 16.40 -2.65 -14.82
CA ALA A 173 15.18 -3.44 -14.81
C ALA A 173 15.34 -4.75 -15.59
N GLY A 174 14.88 -5.86 -15.03
CA GLY A 174 15.08 -7.17 -15.65
C GLY A 174 14.77 -8.36 -14.74
N ASP A 175 15.55 -9.43 -14.91
CA ASP A 175 15.39 -10.68 -14.14
C ASP A 175 15.70 -10.45 -12.66
N GLN A 176 14.70 -10.71 -11.80
CA GLN A 176 14.80 -10.52 -10.35
C GLN A 176 15.76 -11.50 -9.66
N LEU A 177 16.16 -12.60 -10.33
CA LEU A 177 17.18 -13.51 -9.82
C LEU A 177 18.61 -12.98 -9.99
N ASN A 178 18.80 -11.94 -10.79
CA ASN A 178 20.10 -11.28 -10.93
C ASN A 178 20.28 -10.24 -9.82
N GLU A 179 21.36 -10.34 -9.06
CA GLU A 179 21.69 -9.42 -7.96
C GLU A 179 21.90 -7.97 -8.42
N SER A 180 22.24 -7.76 -9.70
CA SER A 180 22.38 -6.41 -10.26
C SER A 180 21.07 -5.77 -10.66
N THR A 181 19.93 -6.48 -10.63
CA THR A 181 18.60 -5.95 -10.97
C THR A 181 18.04 -5.13 -9.82
N ASN A 182 17.74 -3.85 -10.06
CA ASN A 182 17.07 -3.00 -9.08
C ASN A 182 15.54 -3.13 -9.14
N VAL A 183 14.99 -3.32 -10.34
CA VAL A 183 13.56 -3.32 -10.61
C VAL A 183 13.14 -4.58 -11.37
N GLY A 184 12.36 -5.44 -10.72
CA GLY A 184 11.86 -6.69 -11.32
C GLY A 184 10.71 -6.49 -12.29
N PRO A 185 10.15 -7.61 -12.80
CA PRO A 185 8.93 -7.58 -13.58
C PRO A 185 7.72 -7.22 -12.72
N LEU A 186 6.70 -6.65 -13.36
CA LEU A 186 5.36 -6.61 -12.79
C LEU A 186 4.75 -8.01 -12.75
N VAL A 187 3.78 -8.22 -11.86
CA VAL A 187 3.20 -9.55 -11.61
C VAL A 187 2.65 -10.22 -12.88
N ARG A 188 2.17 -9.43 -13.84
CA ARG A 188 1.69 -9.91 -15.15
C ARG A 188 2.07 -8.95 -16.27
N ALA A 189 2.18 -9.48 -17.48
CA ALA A 189 2.40 -8.67 -18.68
C ALA A 189 1.26 -7.65 -18.94
N SER A 190 0.02 -7.99 -18.54
CA SER A 190 -1.11 -7.06 -18.60
C SER A 190 -0.96 -5.88 -17.65
N ASP A 191 -0.37 -6.09 -16.48
CA ASP A 191 -0.08 -5.02 -15.52
C ASP A 191 1.00 -4.08 -16.07
N ALA A 192 2.03 -4.63 -16.72
CA ALA A 192 3.01 -3.84 -17.45
C ALA A 192 2.42 -3.06 -18.62
N ALA A 193 1.54 -3.67 -19.41
CA ALA A 193 0.83 -2.96 -20.49
C ALA A 193 0.02 -1.77 -19.94
N ARG A 194 -0.70 -1.97 -18.83
CA ARG A 194 -1.46 -0.91 -18.14
C ARG A 194 -0.54 0.25 -17.71
N VAL A 195 0.62 -0.04 -17.12
CA VAL A 195 1.58 1.00 -16.71
C VAL A 195 2.10 1.78 -17.92
N ALA A 196 2.54 1.08 -18.98
CA ALA A 196 3.00 1.71 -20.21
C ALA A 196 1.92 2.62 -20.84
N ASP A 197 0.65 2.18 -20.81
CA ASP A 197 -0.46 2.97 -21.31
C ASP A 197 -0.69 4.25 -20.49
N TRP A 198 -0.52 4.21 -19.16
CA TRP A 198 -0.65 5.41 -18.32
C TRP A 198 0.49 6.41 -18.55
N VAL A 199 1.71 5.92 -18.74
CA VAL A 199 2.86 6.79 -19.10
C VAL A 199 2.60 7.47 -20.45
N ARG A 200 2.07 6.71 -21.43
CA ARG A 200 1.70 7.25 -22.75
C ARG A 200 0.54 8.24 -22.66
N ASP A 201 -0.47 7.97 -21.84
CA ASP A 201 -1.59 8.86 -21.60
C ASP A 201 -1.14 10.18 -20.96
N ALA A 202 -0.29 10.11 -19.93
CA ALA A 202 0.26 11.30 -19.28
C ALA A 202 1.08 12.17 -20.26
N THR A 203 1.94 11.54 -21.08
CA THR A 203 2.73 12.26 -22.09
C THR A 203 1.87 12.84 -23.21
N GLY A 204 0.85 12.10 -23.68
CA GLY A 204 -0.13 12.59 -24.64
C GLY A 204 -0.96 13.77 -24.11
N ASN A 205 -1.11 13.88 -22.79
CA ASN A 205 -1.78 14.99 -22.12
C ASN A 205 -0.82 16.10 -21.67
N GLY A 206 0.46 16.08 -22.05
CA GLY A 206 1.40 17.20 -21.85
C GLY A 206 2.41 17.03 -20.73
N ALA A 207 2.45 15.89 -20.02
CA ALA A 207 3.55 15.58 -19.11
C ALA A 207 4.83 15.31 -19.93
N ARG A 208 5.99 15.64 -19.37
CA ARG A 208 7.29 15.34 -20.00
C ARG A 208 7.88 14.07 -19.41
N LEU A 209 8.13 13.09 -20.25
CA LEU A 209 8.90 11.89 -19.87
C LEU A 209 10.39 12.23 -19.87
N LEU A 210 11.03 12.18 -18.70
CA LEU A 210 12.45 12.49 -18.55
C LEU A 210 13.35 11.28 -18.81
N CYS A 211 12.89 10.09 -18.43
CA CYS A 211 13.57 8.81 -18.71
C CYS A 211 12.60 7.62 -18.55
N GLY A 212 12.98 6.49 -19.14
CA GLY A 212 12.31 5.19 -19.01
C GLY A 212 10.95 5.11 -19.70
N GLY A 213 10.07 4.25 -19.17
CA GLY A 213 8.73 4.04 -19.72
C GLY A 213 8.65 2.99 -20.82
N GLU A 214 9.77 2.43 -21.28
CA GLU A 214 9.79 1.29 -22.19
C GLU A 214 9.32 0.01 -21.51
N ARG A 215 8.68 -0.87 -22.29
CA ARG A 215 8.15 -2.15 -21.82
C ARG A 215 8.71 -3.31 -22.64
N GLU A 216 9.15 -4.36 -21.95
CA GLU A 216 9.47 -5.66 -22.55
C GLU A 216 8.77 -6.78 -21.78
N GLY A 217 7.75 -7.39 -22.39
CA GLY A 217 6.93 -8.39 -21.70
C GLY A 217 6.27 -7.82 -20.44
N ALA A 218 6.64 -8.37 -19.28
CA ALA A 218 6.20 -7.91 -17.96
C ALA A 218 7.16 -6.92 -17.28
N VAL A 219 8.33 -6.64 -17.88
CA VAL A 219 9.30 -5.68 -17.36
C VAL A 219 8.97 -4.29 -17.88
N MET A 220 8.96 -3.31 -16.98
CA MET A 220 8.84 -1.88 -17.27
C MET A 220 10.12 -1.17 -16.84
N GLN A 221 10.69 -0.35 -17.71
CA GLN A 221 11.77 0.55 -17.33
C GLN A 221 11.24 1.66 -16.40
N PRO A 222 11.92 1.95 -15.28
CA PRO A 222 11.53 3.01 -14.33
C PRO A 222 11.31 4.35 -15.01
N ALA A 223 10.11 4.91 -14.89
CA ALA A 223 9.73 6.14 -15.57
C ALA A 223 9.68 7.32 -14.59
N LEU A 224 10.27 8.46 -15.00
CA LEU A 224 10.14 9.74 -14.30
C LEU A 224 9.44 10.74 -15.20
N LEU A 225 8.33 11.29 -14.74
CA LEU A 225 7.53 12.26 -15.47
C LEU A 225 7.55 13.61 -14.74
N ALA A 226 7.84 14.67 -15.48
CA ALA A 226 7.70 16.06 -15.03
C ALA A 226 6.41 16.67 -15.57
N ASP A 227 6.00 17.79 -14.96
CA ASP A 227 4.83 18.59 -15.37
C ASP A 227 3.53 17.75 -15.39
N VAL A 228 3.42 16.80 -14.47
CA VAL A 228 2.21 16.03 -14.26
C VAL A 228 1.17 16.96 -13.65
N ARG A 229 0.03 17.13 -14.32
CA ARG A 229 -1.06 17.95 -13.78
C ARG A 229 -1.93 17.14 -12.81
N PRO A 230 -2.61 17.83 -11.86
CA PRO A 230 -3.46 17.16 -10.87
C PRO A 230 -4.59 16.32 -11.49
N ASP A 231 -5.12 16.75 -12.65
CA ASP A 231 -6.22 16.09 -13.38
C ASP A 231 -5.78 14.85 -14.18
N MET A 232 -4.47 14.61 -14.30
CA MET A 232 -3.97 13.43 -15.00
C MET A 232 -4.23 12.17 -14.18
N ARG A 233 -4.53 11.08 -14.88
CA ARG A 233 -4.78 9.78 -14.27
C ARG A 233 -3.64 9.31 -13.34
N LEU A 234 -2.38 9.57 -13.73
CA LEU A 234 -1.19 9.27 -12.92
C LEU A 234 -1.18 9.98 -11.55
N SER A 235 -1.85 11.14 -11.45
CA SER A 235 -2.03 11.88 -10.19
C SER A 235 -3.29 11.44 -9.43
N CYS A 236 -4.33 10.98 -10.11
CA CYS A 236 -5.62 10.66 -9.48
C CYS A 236 -5.73 9.21 -8.95
N ASP A 237 -5.20 8.25 -9.70
CA ASP A 237 -5.44 6.82 -9.49
C ASP A 237 -4.18 6.06 -9.07
N GLU A 238 -4.34 4.86 -8.52
CA GLU A 238 -3.24 3.96 -8.18
C GLU A 238 -2.61 3.31 -9.43
N LEU A 239 -1.34 3.64 -9.72
CA LEU A 239 -0.59 3.06 -10.84
C LEU A 239 -0.11 1.64 -10.52
N PHE A 240 0.37 1.40 -9.30
CA PHE A 240 0.95 0.11 -8.89
C PHE A 240 2.02 -0.39 -9.88
N GLY A 241 2.98 0.48 -10.20
CA GLY A 241 4.03 0.25 -11.18
C GLY A 241 5.18 1.25 -11.07
N PRO A 242 6.30 1.04 -11.78
CA PRO A 242 7.53 1.80 -11.55
C PRO A 242 7.52 3.15 -12.31
N ALA A 243 6.59 4.04 -11.98
CA ALA A 243 6.61 5.41 -12.47
C ALA A 243 6.30 6.43 -11.38
N VAL A 244 7.04 7.54 -11.39
CA VAL A 244 6.86 8.67 -10.47
C VAL A 244 6.53 9.92 -11.28
N GLY A 245 5.46 10.61 -10.89
CA GLY A 245 5.06 11.89 -11.45
C GLY A 245 5.44 13.04 -10.53
N VAL A 246 6.02 14.11 -11.09
CA VAL A 246 6.38 15.33 -10.36
C VAL A 246 5.44 16.45 -10.77
N THR A 247 4.79 17.04 -9.77
CA THR A 247 3.86 18.18 -9.88
C THR A 247 4.47 19.38 -9.18
N ARG A 248 4.37 20.56 -9.80
CA ARG A 248 4.79 21.82 -9.19
C ARG A 248 3.65 22.40 -8.34
N ALA A 249 3.96 22.87 -7.14
CA ALA A 249 3.10 23.66 -6.28
C ALA A 249 3.68 25.06 -6.06
N ALA A 250 2.84 26.08 -5.89
CA ALA A 250 3.27 27.44 -5.64
C ALA A 250 3.77 27.64 -4.21
N ASN A 251 3.21 26.91 -3.24
CA ASN A 251 3.52 27.02 -1.82
C ASN A 251 3.05 25.76 -1.05
N VAL A 252 3.29 25.76 0.26
CA VAL A 252 2.88 24.66 1.16
C VAL A 252 1.36 24.45 1.19
N ASP A 253 0.55 25.50 1.07
CA ASP A 253 -0.92 25.39 1.11
C ASP A 253 -1.42 24.61 -0.11
N GLU A 254 -0.91 24.95 -1.30
CA GLU A 254 -1.23 24.23 -2.53
C GLU A 254 -0.67 22.81 -2.49
N ALA A 255 0.55 22.61 -1.96
CA ALA A 255 1.13 21.28 -1.87
C ALA A 255 0.29 20.33 -0.99
N ILE A 256 -0.22 20.82 0.15
CA ILE A 256 -1.13 20.07 1.03
C ILE A 256 -2.47 19.82 0.34
N ALA A 257 -3.03 20.82 -0.35
CA ALA A 257 -4.27 20.67 -1.09
C ALA A 257 -4.15 19.58 -2.18
N LEU A 258 -3.07 19.59 -2.96
CA LEU A 258 -2.77 18.58 -3.98
C LEU A 258 -2.51 17.19 -3.38
N ALA A 259 -1.86 17.12 -2.22
CA ALA A 259 -1.68 15.85 -1.52
C ALA A 259 -3.03 15.22 -1.14
N ASN A 260 -4.00 16.04 -0.71
CA ASN A 260 -5.35 15.62 -0.33
C ASN A 260 -6.32 15.44 -1.50
N ASP A 261 -6.02 15.98 -2.69
CA ASP A 261 -6.84 15.85 -3.91
C ASP A 261 -6.74 14.45 -4.52
N THR A 262 -7.32 13.50 -3.80
CA THR A 262 -7.33 12.07 -4.11
C THR A 262 -8.42 11.38 -3.29
N ASN A 263 -8.91 10.25 -3.79
CA ASN A 263 -9.82 9.38 -3.03
C ASN A 263 -9.09 8.55 -1.97
N TYR A 264 -7.76 8.51 -2.03
CA TYR A 264 -6.90 7.72 -1.17
C TYR A 264 -6.37 8.51 0.03
N GLY A 265 -5.80 7.81 1.01
CA GLY A 265 -5.27 8.38 2.24
C GLY A 265 -4.45 7.36 3.04
N LEU A 266 -3.59 6.57 2.39
CA LEU A 266 -2.85 5.51 3.08
C LEU A 266 -1.58 6.02 3.76
N SER A 267 -0.68 6.62 2.99
CA SER A 267 0.60 7.13 3.47
C SER A 267 1.01 8.38 2.70
N ALA A 268 1.71 9.30 3.35
CA ALA A 268 2.26 10.51 2.75
C ALA A 268 3.61 10.87 3.40
N GLY A 269 4.45 11.59 2.67
CA GLY A 269 5.69 12.16 3.18
C GLY A 269 5.80 13.67 2.94
N ILE A 270 6.61 14.34 3.75
CA ILE A 270 7.07 15.72 3.52
C ILE A 270 8.58 15.82 3.76
N PHE A 271 9.29 16.57 2.94
CA PHE A 271 10.65 17.03 3.22
C PHE A 271 10.67 18.55 3.43
N THR A 272 11.17 18.97 4.59
CA THR A 272 11.34 20.37 5.00
C THR A 272 12.19 20.45 6.28
N GLU A 273 12.89 21.57 6.47
CA GLU A 273 13.58 21.91 7.72
C GLU A 273 12.70 22.87 8.58
N ASN A 274 11.59 23.37 8.02
CA ASN A 274 10.62 24.23 8.69
C ASN A 274 9.64 23.40 9.55
N LEU A 275 9.76 23.53 10.86
CA LEU A 275 8.90 22.85 11.82
C LEU A 275 7.41 23.21 11.68
N ASP A 276 7.08 24.47 11.39
CA ASP A 276 5.69 24.90 11.23
C ASP A 276 5.06 24.22 10.02
N ALA A 277 5.79 24.11 8.91
CA ALA A 277 5.33 23.40 7.72
C ALA A 277 5.15 21.90 7.98
N ALA A 278 6.08 21.28 8.72
CA ALA A 278 5.98 19.87 9.11
C ALA A 278 4.78 19.59 10.02
N LEU A 279 4.48 20.49 10.97
CA LEU A 279 3.32 20.39 11.84
C LEU A 279 2.02 20.58 11.07
N ARG A 280 1.97 21.56 10.15
CA ARG A 280 0.82 21.75 9.26
C ARG A 280 0.55 20.52 8.41
N PHE A 281 1.59 19.94 7.81
CA PHE A 281 1.47 18.65 7.10
C PHE A 281 0.87 17.57 7.99
N ALA A 282 1.36 17.41 9.22
CA ALA A 282 0.86 16.41 10.17
C ALA A 282 -0.61 16.60 10.57
N HIS A 283 -1.11 17.84 10.54
CA HIS A 283 -2.49 18.19 10.91
C HIS A 283 -3.46 18.20 9.74
N GLU A 284 -3.01 18.62 8.55
CA GLU A 284 -3.88 18.92 7.42
C GLU A 284 -3.90 17.80 6.37
N VAL A 285 -2.87 16.96 6.28
CA VAL A 285 -2.84 15.85 5.29
C VAL A 285 -3.67 14.67 5.78
N GLU A 286 -4.61 14.24 4.94
CA GLU A 286 -5.59 13.20 5.22
C GLU A 286 -5.06 11.79 4.89
N SER A 287 -3.93 11.41 5.51
CA SER A 287 -3.35 10.06 5.37
C SER A 287 -3.12 9.37 6.70
N GLY A 288 -3.19 8.04 6.70
CA GLY A 288 -3.08 7.24 7.92
C GLY A 288 -1.65 7.13 8.47
N ASN A 289 -0.64 7.26 7.61
CA ASN A 289 0.78 7.23 7.97
C ASN A 289 1.45 8.48 7.39
N LEU A 290 2.07 9.29 8.24
CA LEU A 290 2.69 10.55 7.85
C LEU A 290 4.18 10.52 8.18
N HIS A 291 5.02 10.83 7.21
CA HIS A 291 6.47 10.80 7.33
C HIS A 291 7.07 12.19 7.16
N ILE A 292 7.84 12.65 8.13
CA ILE A 292 8.60 13.90 8.04
C ILE A 292 10.07 13.54 7.75
N ASN A 293 10.62 14.13 6.70
CA ASN A 293 11.97 13.88 6.18
C ASN A 293 12.25 12.42 5.82
N TRP A 294 11.22 11.73 5.30
CA TRP A 294 11.31 10.40 4.70
C TRP A 294 10.20 10.18 3.65
N GLY A 295 10.37 9.18 2.79
CA GLY A 295 9.35 8.79 1.80
C GLY A 295 8.19 7.97 2.40
N PRO A 296 7.04 7.88 1.71
CA PRO A 296 5.81 7.28 2.27
C PRO A 296 5.86 5.76 2.51
N MET A 297 6.89 5.06 2.05
CA MET A 297 6.96 3.59 2.07
C MET A 297 7.42 2.99 3.41
N TRP A 298 7.91 3.79 4.36
CA TRP A 298 8.47 3.22 5.59
C TRP A 298 7.37 2.63 6.49
N ARG A 299 7.57 1.39 6.94
CA ARG A 299 6.66 0.69 7.87
C ARG A 299 7.47 -0.11 8.87
N ALA A 300 7.23 0.12 10.16
CA ALA A 300 7.61 -0.80 11.21
C ALA A 300 6.41 -1.70 11.55
N ASP A 301 6.61 -3.01 11.62
CA ASP A 301 5.50 -3.96 11.71
C ASP A 301 4.62 -3.80 12.97
N PHE A 302 5.19 -3.28 14.06
CA PHE A 302 4.49 -3.03 15.33
C PHE A 302 3.69 -1.72 15.37
N MET A 303 3.90 -0.82 14.41
CA MET A 303 3.20 0.47 14.35
C MET A 303 1.74 0.28 13.92
N PRO A 304 0.82 1.20 14.27
CA PRO A 304 -0.52 1.19 13.69
C PRO A 304 -0.39 1.42 12.19
N TYR A 305 -0.91 0.51 11.39
CA TYR A 305 -0.86 0.62 9.94
C TYR A 305 -2.27 0.59 9.37
N GLY A 306 -2.58 1.54 8.50
CA GLY A 306 -3.79 1.51 7.70
C GLY A 306 -4.21 2.89 7.24
N GLY A 307 -5.10 2.96 6.26
CA GLY A 307 -5.46 4.20 5.60
C GLY A 307 -6.56 5.01 6.29
N LEU A 308 -6.80 6.18 5.71
CA LEU A 308 -8.01 6.99 5.82
C LEU A 308 -8.73 6.98 4.46
N LYS A 309 -9.90 7.65 4.37
CA LYS A 309 -10.66 7.81 3.11
C LYS A 309 -10.94 6.47 2.41
N GLY A 310 -10.72 6.38 1.11
CA GLY A 310 -10.88 5.15 0.32
C GLY A 310 -9.77 4.12 0.49
N SER A 311 -8.71 4.41 1.27
CA SER A 311 -7.56 3.51 1.44
C SER A 311 -7.74 2.46 2.52
N GLY A 312 -8.81 2.47 3.31
CA GLY A 312 -9.03 1.40 4.26
C GLY A 312 -10.01 1.67 5.38
N LEU A 313 -10.20 0.65 6.22
CA LEU A 313 -11.04 0.63 7.41
C LEU A 313 -10.36 -0.22 8.49
N GLY A 314 -10.24 0.31 9.70
CA GLY A 314 -9.50 -0.33 10.79
C GLY A 314 -7.98 -0.12 10.69
N LYS A 315 -7.22 -0.80 11.54
CA LYS A 315 -5.75 -0.76 11.54
C LYS A 315 -5.16 -2.16 11.73
N GLU A 316 -4.09 -2.44 10.99
CA GLU A 316 -3.15 -3.51 11.23
C GLU A 316 -1.98 -3.06 12.14
N GLY A 317 -0.99 -3.94 12.29
CA GLY A 317 0.03 -3.91 13.34
C GLY A 317 -0.40 -4.86 14.47
N PRO A 318 0.46 -5.75 15.00
CA PRO A 318 0.09 -6.82 15.92
C PRO A 318 -0.91 -6.43 17.02
N LYS A 319 -0.64 -5.35 17.76
CA LYS A 319 -1.54 -4.85 18.81
C LYS A 319 -2.92 -4.48 18.27
N TYR A 320 -2.95 -3.66 17.23
CA TYR A 320 -4.18 -3.11 16.65
C TYR A 320 -4.99 -4.19 15.91
N ALA A 321 -4.31 -5.10 15.20
CA ALA A 321 -4.93 -6.26 14.58
C ALA A 321 -5.55 -7.21 15.61
N ILE A 322 -4.90 -7.44 16.76
CA ILE A 322 -5.49 -8.21 17.87
C ILE A 322 -6.76 -7.52 18.40
N GLU A 323 -6.75 -6.20 18.57
CA GLU A 323 -7.93 -5.43 19.00
C GLU A 323 -9.09 -5.57 18.00
N GLU A 324 -8.78 -5.50 16.70
CA GLU A 324 -9.71 -5.71 15.59
C GLU A 324 -10.28 -7.13 15.53
N MET A 325 -9.51 -8.13 15.98
CA MET A 325 -9.84 -9.56 15.98
C MET A 325 -10.38 -10.09 17.32
N THR A 326 -10.79 -9.19 18.22
CA THR A 326 -11.36 -9.55 19.53
C THR A 326 -12.54 -8.66 19.94
N GLU A 327 -13.41 -9.19 20.79
CA GLU A 327 -14.53 -8.46 21.39
C GLU A 327 -14.32 -8.19 22.88
N THR A 328 -14.87 -7.08 23.36
CA THR A 328 -14.94 -6.77 24.79
C THR A 328 -16.18 -7.43 25.38
N LYS A 329 -15.97 -8.32 26.36
CA LYS A 329 -17.03 -8.96 27.13
C LYS A 329 -16.97 -8.45 28.56
N MET A 330 -18.02 -7.75 29.02
CA MET A 330 -18.14 -7.24 30.39
C MET A 330 -18.84 -8.26 31.27
N VAL A 331 -18.38 -8.41 32.51
CA VAL A 331 -19.05 -9.18 33.55
C VAL A 331 -19.30 -8.24 34.73
N VAL A 332 -20.57 -8.08 35.12
CA VAL A 332 -20.98 -7.31 36.31
C VAL A 332 -21.57 -8.28 37.31
N ILE A 333 -21.07 -8.24 38.54
CA ILE A 333 -21.57 -9.06 39.65
C ILE A 333 -22.26 -8.12 40.63
N HIS A 334 -23.55 -8.34 40.86
CA HIS A 334 -24.29 -7.68 41.93
C HIS A 334 -24.28 -8.58 43.17
N SER A 335 -23.83 -8.05 44.31
CA SER A 335 -23.92 -8.72 45.59
C SER A 335 -25.29 -8.48 46.23
N ASN A 336 -25.91 -9.52 46.80
CA ASN A 336 -27.18 -9.42 47.54
C ASN A 336 -26.97 -8.92 48.99
N ALA A 337 -26.34 -7.75 49.16
CA ALA A 337 -26.28 -7.06 50.45
C ALA A 337 -27.35 -5.96 50.52
#